data_AF-A0A1X0JYJ1-F1
#
_entry.id   AF-A0A1X0JYJ1-F1
#
_cell.length_a   1.000
_cell.length_b   1.000
_cell.length_c   1.000
_cell.angle_alpha   90.00
_cell.angle_beta   90.00
_cell.angle_gamma   90.00
#
_symmetry.space_group_name_H-M   'P 1'
#
loop_
_entity.id
_entity.type
_entity.pdbx_description
1 polymer ?
#
loop_
_entity_poly.entity_id
_entity_poly.type
_entity_poly.pdbx_seq_one_letter_code
_entity_poly.pdbx_strand_id
1 'polypeptide(L)'
;MTEHDKEQAFLRHIESTKNYFAAVRTNGNVPWFEDLEHLEKLEPSYPGISQRPGIEARRVFFTGRYTRPEPPEGLHRDPRKPENRTEELSA
;
A
#
# COMPACT_ATOMS: atom_id res chain seq x y z
N MET A 1 10.34 -16.73 -4.47
CA MET A 1 9.59 -16.80 -3.20
C MET A 1 8.35 -17.64 -3.43
N THR A 2 8.18 -18.72 -2.68
CA THR A 2 7.02 -19.62 -2.82
C THR A 2 5.76 -19.00 -2.21
N GLU A 3 4.59 -19.54 -2.51
CA GLU A 3 3.33 -19.14 -1.85
C GLU A 3 3.38 -19.40 -0.34
N HIS A 4 4.04 -20.49 0.09
CA HIS A 4 4.25 -20.78 1.50
C HIS A 4 5.11 -19.70 2.20
N ASP A 5 6.19 -19.25 1.55
CA ASP A 5 7.04 -18.18 2.09
C ASP A 5 6.27 -16.86 2.25
N LYS A 6 5.40 -16.54 1.28
CA LYS A 6 4.53 -15.35 1.32
C LYS A 6 3.55 -15.43 2.49
N GLU A 7 2.91 -16.57 2.70
CA GLU A 7 1.98 -16.77 3.81
C GLU A 7 2.69 -16.63 5.16
N GLN A 8 3.86 -17.26 5.32
CA GLN A 8 4.64 -17.12 6.55
C GLN A 8 5.10 -15.68 6.81
N ALA A 9 5.47 -14.95 5.76
CA ALA A 9 5.80 -13.52 5.87
C ALA A 9 4.58 -12.69 6.30
N PHE A 10 3.41 -12.98 5.75
CA PHE A 10 2.15 -12.33 6.14
C PHE A 10 1.82 -12.60 7.61
N LEU A 11 1.89 -13.86 8.07
CA LEU A 11 1.62 -14.22 9.47
C LEU A 11 2.57 -13.49 10.44
N ARG A 12 3.86 -13.42 10.11
CA ARG A 12 4.83 -12.64 10.91
C ARG A 12 4.48 -11.14 10.94
N HIS A 13 4.01 -10.58 9.83
CA HIS A 13 3.57 -9.19 9.77
C HIS A 13 2.32 -8.93 10.61
N ILE A 14 1.36 -9.87 10.61
CA ILE A 14 0.16 -9.77 11.46
C ILE A 14 0.56 -9.72 12.93
N GLU A 15 1.43 -10.65 13.36
CA GLU A 15 1.85 -10.74 14.74
C GLU A 15 2.65 -9.50 15.17
N SER A 16 3.59 -9.03 14.34
CA SER A 16 4.41 -7.86 14.67
C SER A 16 3.61 -6.55 14.81
N THR A 17 2.47 -6.45 14.12
CA THR A 17 1.62 -5.24 14.14
C THR A 17 0.41 -5.34 15.07
N LYS A 18 0.21 -6.49 15.73
CA LYS A 18 -0.92 -6.74 16.64
C LYS A 18 -1.01 -5.71 17.76
N ASN A 19 0.10 -5.44 18.44
CA ASN A 19 0.14 -4.50 19.56
C ASN A 19 -0.08 -3.05 19.12
N TYR A 20 0.41 -2.67 17.93
CA TYR A 20 0.19 -1.35 17.36
C TYR A 20 -1.31 -1.09 17.15
N PHE A 21 -2.03 -1.99 16.48
CA PHE A 21 -3.46 -1.82 16.23
C PHE A 21 -4.32 -2.03 17.47
N ALA A 22 -3.84 -2.77 18.47
CA ALA A 22 -4.47 -2.79 19.80
C ALA A 22 -4.42 -1.39 20.44
N ALA A 23 -3.27 -0.71 20.39
CA ALA A 23 -3.13 0.65 20.90
C ALA A 23 -4.00 1.67 20.15
N VAL A 24 -4.14 1.54 18.82
CA VAL A 24 -5.07 2.37 18.03
C VAL A 24 -6.50 2.27 18.57
N ARG A 25 -6.98 1.05 18.83
CA ARG A 25 -8.31 0.83 19.43
C ARG A 25 -8.43 1.38 20.84
N THR A 26 -7.40 1.21 21.67
CA THR A 26 -7.37 1.78 23.03
C THR A 26 -7.48 3.31 23.02
N ASN A 27 -6.92 3.97 22.00
CA ASN A 27 -7.02 5.42 21.81
C ASN A 27 -8.36 5.85 21.18
N GLY A 28 -9.36 4.97 21.08
CA GLY A 28 -10.68 5.27 20.52
C GLY A 28 -10.71 5.40 18.99
N ASN A 29 -9.64 4.99 18.30
CA ASN A 29 -9.56 5.04 16.84
C ASN A 29 -9.84 3.66 16.22
N VAL A 30 -10.23 3.65 14.95
CA VAL A 30 -10.46 2.43 14.19
C VAL A 30 -9.22 2.11 13.36
N PRO A 31 -8.69 0.86 13.38
CA PRO A 31 -7.65 0.44 12.46
C PRO A 31 -8.10 0.61 11.01
N TRP A 32 -7.19 1.07 10.14
CA TRP A 32 -7.49 1.34 8.73
C TRP A 32 -8.15 0.18 7.98
N PHE A 33 -7.87 -1.07 8.38
CA PHE A 33 -8.42 -2.27 7.74
C PHE A 33 -9.84 -2.61 8.21
N GLU A 34 -10.36 -1.91 9.22
CA GLU A 34 -11.75 -2.01 9.70
C GLU A 34 -12.58 -0.77 9.28
N ASP A 35 -11.92 0.28 8.83
CA ASP A 35 -12.55 1.54 8.41
C ASP A 35 -12.96 1.48 6.91
N LEU A 36 -14.26 1.37 6.65
CA LEU A 36 -14.80 1.25 5.30
C LEU A 36 -14.49 2.49 4.43
N GLU A 37 -14.57 3.70 4.99
CA GLU A 37 -14.26 4.92 4.24
C GLU A 37 -12.78 4.96 3.84
N HIS A 38 -11.90 4.42 4.70
CA HIS A 38 -10.49 4.26 4.36
C HIS A 38 -10.29 3.20 3.27
N LEU A 39 -11.00 2.07 3.34
CA LEU A 39 -10.89 1.01 2.35
C LEU A 39 -11.40 1.44 0.97
N GLU A 40 -12.48 2.25 0.89
CA GLU A 40 -12.97 2.83 -0.37
C GLU A 40 -11.90 3.71 -1.04
N LYS A 41 -11.15 4.49 -0.27
CA LYS A 41 -10.03 5.29 -0.79
C LYS A 41 -8.89 4.42 -1.34
N LEU A 42 -8.75 3.18 -0.88
CA LEU A 42 -7.74 2.23 -1.33
C LEU A 42 -8.16 1.43 -2.57
N GLU A 43 -9.46 1.37 -2.89
CA GLU A 43 -10.02 0.61 -4.00
C GLU A 43 -9.32 0.85 -5.37
N PRO A 44 -8.96 2.10 -5.76
CA PRO A 44 -8.27 2.34 -7.03
C PRO A 44 -6.87 1.70 -7.12
N SER A 45 -6.20 1.54 -5.96
CA SER A 45 -4.87 0.93 -5.88
C SER A 45 -4.93 -0.58 -5.60
N TYR A 46 -6.00 -1.03 -4.94
CA TYR A 46 -6.19 -2.40 -4.49
C TYR A 46 -7.65 -2.83 -4.77
N PRO A 47 -7.97 -3.25 -6.01
CA PRO A 47 -9.33 -3.63 -6.38
C PRO A 47 -9.88 -4.76 -5.50
N GLY A 48 -11.12 -4.60 -5.03
CA GLY A 48 -11.83 -5.52 -4.15
C GLY A 48 -11.47 -5.40 -2.66
N ILE A 49 -10.63 -4.45 -2.26
CA ILE A 49 -10.22 -4.29 -0.85
C ILE A 49 -11.38 -3.80 0.02
N SER A 50 -12.24 -2.91 -0.49
CA SER A 50 -13.42 -2.40 0.22
C SER A 50 -14.46 -3.48 0.53
N GLN A 51 -14.52 -4.52 -0.28
CA GLN A 51 -15.45 -5.65 -0.09
C GLN A 51 -14.94 -6.69 0.91
N ARG A 52 -13.71 -6.54 1.42
CA ARG A 52 -13.02 -7.55 2.24
C ARG A 52 -12.35 -6.94 3.47
N PRO A 53 -13.10 -6.32 4.40
CA PRO A 53 -12.52 -5.71 5.59
C PRO A 53 -11.83 -6.74 6.50
N GLY A 54 -11.01 -6.26 7.43
CA GLY A 54 -10.33 -7.08 8.42
C GLY A 54 -9.02 -7.69 7.93
N ILE A 55 -8.84 -8.98 8.20
CA ILE A 55 -7.61 -9.72 7.83
C ILE A 55 -7.44 -9.79 6.31
N GLU A 56 -8.53 -9.89 5.55
CA GLU A 56 -8.45 -9.99 4.09
C GLU A 56 -8.00 -8.67 3.47
N ALA A 57 -8.44 -7.51 3.96
CA ALA A 57 -7.92 -6.21 3.53
C ALA A 57 -6.41 -6.09 3.81
N ARG A 58 -5.96 -6.56 4.97
CA ARG A 58 -4.52 -6.62 5.31
C ARG A 58 -3.77 -7.55 4.36
N ARG A 59 -4.35 -8.69 4.00
CA ARG A 59 -3.77 -9.66 3.07
C ARG A 59 -3.63 -9.03 1.68
N VAL A 60 -4.69 -8.44 1.13
CA VAL A 60 -4.69 -7.74 -0.16
C VAL A 60 -3.65 -6.62 -0.20
N PHE A 61 -3.59 -5.79 0.84
CA PHE A 61 -2.61 -4.70 0.92
C PHE A 61 -1.16 -5.21 1.03
N PHE A 62 -0.93 -6.28 1.79
CA PHE A 62 0.39 -6.88 1.95
C PHE A 62 0.87 -7.54 0.66
N THR A 63 0.02 -8.33 0.01
CA THR A 63 0.36 -9.06 -1.21
C THR A 63 0.41 -8.16 -2.44
N GLY A 64 -0.38 -7.08 -2.47
CA GLY A 64 -0.40 -6.10 -3.55
C GLY A 64 0.95 -5.44 -3.83
N ARG A 65 1.86 -5.44 -2.83
CA ARG A 65 3.24 -4.97 -2.99
C ARG A 65 4.09 -5.87 -3.89
N TYR A 66 3.74 -7.15 -4.02
CA TYR A 66 4.43 -8.11 -4.88
C TYR A 66 3.83 -8.21 -6.29
N THR A 67 2.63 -7.64 -6.49
CA THR A 67 1.89 -7.71 -7.77
C THR A 67 1.75 -6.35 -8.44
N ARG A 68 2.35 -5.29 -7.87
CA ARG A 68 2.33 -3.97 -8.48
C ARG A 68 3.10 -4.05 -9.80
N PRO A 69 2.49 -3.78 -10.96
CA PRO A 69 3.24 -3.66 -12.20
C PRO A 69 4.30 -2.57 -12.02
N GLU A 70 5.41 -2.67 -12.75
CA GLU A 70 6.37 -1.57 -12.79
C GLU A 70 5.61 -0.27 -13.08
N PRO A 71 5.85 0.80 -12.30
CA PRO A 71 5.21 2.07 -12.58
C PRO A 71 5.51 2.45 -14.03
N PRO A 72 4.52 2.97 -14.79
CA PRO A 72 4.74 3.38 -16.16
C PRO A 72 5.97 4.29 -16.25
N GLU A 73 6.75 4.12 -17.31
CA GLU A 73 7.94 4.93 -17.56
C GLU A 73 7.60 6.43 -17.43
N GLY A 74 8.29 7.14 -16.52
CA GLY A 74 8.08 8.56 -16.25
C GLY A 74 7.32 8.94 -14.98
N LEU A 75 6.75 7.99 -14.22
CA LEU A 75 6.05 8.29 -12.94
C LEU A 75 6.97 8.39 -11.72
N HIS A 76 8.24 7.99 -11.84
CA HIS A 76 9.28 8.31 -10.85
C HIS A 76 9.85 9.71 -11.12
N ARG A 77 9.14 10.76 -10.67
CA ARG A 77 9.75 12.08 -10.48
C ARG A 77 10.69 11.97 -9.27
N ASP A 78 11.99 11.81 -9.48
CA ASP A 78 12.97 12.08 -8.43
C ASP A 78 12.92 13.59 -8.15
N PRO A 79 12.51 14.05 -6.96
CA PRO A 79 12.43 15.47 -6.64
C PRO A 79 13.80 16.18 -6.66
N ARG A 80 14.90 15.46 -6.86
CA ARG A 80 16.28 15.98 -6.93
C ARG A 80 16.84 16.08 -8.35
N LYS A 81 16.07 15.71 -9.39
CA LYS A 81 16.47 15.96 -10.79
C LYS A 81 15.78 17.25 -11.28
N PRO A 82 16.51 18.38 -11.38
CA PRO A 82 15.99 19.52 -12.13
C PRO A 82 15.87 19.11 -13.60
N GLU A 83 14.69 19.31 -14.17
CA GLU A 83 14.44 19.17 -15.61
C GLU A 83 15.40 20.11 -16.34
N ASN A 84 16.23 19.55 -17.24
CA ASN A 84 17.02 20.35 -18.16
C ASN A 84 16.04 21.22 -18.95
N ARG A 85 16.05 22.52 -18.63
CA ARG A 85 15.39 23.57 -19.37
C ARG A 85 16.01 23.56 -20.76
N THR A 86 15.31 22.96 -21.73
CA THR A 86 15.62 23.14 -23.14
C THR A 86 15.40 24.61 -23.44
N GLU A 87 16.47 25.40 -23.40
CA GLU A 87 16.50 26.71 -24.01
C GLU A 87 16.39 26.51 -25.52
N GLU A 88 15.21 26.77 -26.07
CA GLU A 88 15.11 27.33 -27.41
C GLU A 88 15.71 28.73 -27.41
N LEU A 89 16.58 29.03 -28.39
CA LEU A 89 17.04 30.32 -28.96
C LEU A 89 18.46 30.03 -29.52
N SER A 90 18.85 30.25 -30.77
CA SER A 90 18.33 30.96 -31.94
C SER A 90 19.18 30.51 -33.14
N ALA A 91 18.58 30.46 -34.32
CA ALA A 91 19.27 30.70 -35.59
C ALA A 91 18.66 31.95 -36.23
#